data_AF-A0A2A5Q639-F1
#
_entry.id   AF-A0A2A5Q639-F1
#
_cell.length_a   1.000
_cell.length_b   1.000
_cell.length_c   1.000
_cell.angle_alpha   90.00
_cell.angle_beta   90.00
_cell.angle_gamma   90.00
#
_symmetry.space_group_name_H-M   'P 1'
#
loop_
_entity.id
_entity.type
_entity.pdbx_description
1 polymer ?
#
loop_
_entity_poly.entity_id
_entity_poly.type
_entity_poly.pdbx_seq_one_letter_code
_entity_poly.pdbx_strand_id
1 'polypeptide(L)'
;MIKSSNVMTIDGHPASVIYEAEIKAFRGKFLDVSGYCDFVSDSIEGLKKEARISLAEYIEGCQEEGINPFKEQETVKSFTLRYPSRLEAYLNAVTTEHNVSKNQYIVQLLERELNIK
;
A
#
# COMPACT_ATOMS: atom_id res chain seq x y z
N MET A 1 -12.33 -1.20 -16.59
CA MET A 1 -12.44 -1.72 -15.22
C MET A 1 -11.25 -2.63 -14.96
N ILE A 2 -10.17 -2.12 -14.37
CA ILE A 2 -9.01 -2.95 -14.03
C ILE A 2 -9.14 -3.31 -12.55
N LYS A 3 -9.82 -4.41 -12.24
CA LYS A 3 -9.70 -5.07 -10.94
C LYS A 3 -8.65 -6.18 -11.08
N SER A 4 -7.40 -5.76 -11.04
CA SER A 4 -6.24 -6.65 -10.95
C SER A 4 -5.38 -6.21 -9.77
N SER A 5 -6.00 -6.12 -8.58
CA SER A 5 -5.21 -5.87 -7.36
C SER A 5 -4.49 -7.15 -7.01
N ASN A 6 -3.16 -7.13 -7.08
CA ASN A 6 -2.30 -8.20 -6.59
C ASN A 6 -1.98 -8.00 -5.10
N VAL A 7 -2.84 -7.30 -4.36
CA VAL A 7 -2.69 -7.03 -2.93
C VAL A 7 -3.77 -7.77 -2.16
N MET A 8 -3.37 -8.46 -1.10
CA MET A 8 -4.26 -9.10 -0.13
C MET A 8 -3.99 -8.58 1.29
N THR A 9 -4.97 -8.70 2.16
CA THR A 9 -4.85 -8.37 3.58
C THR A 9 -4.67 -9.65 4.38
N ILE A 10 -3.64 -9.71 5.22
CA ILE A 10 -3.30 -10.85 6.07
C ILE A 10 -3.12 -10.30 7.48
N ASP A 11 -3.97 -10.75 8.40
CA ASP A 11 -4.00 -10.32 9.81
C ASP A 11 -4.00 -8.79 9.99
N GLY A 12 -4.69 -8.07 9.08
CA GLY A 12 -4.80 -6.61 9.08
C GLY A 12 -3.72 -5.88 8.27
N HIS A 13 -2.70 -6.58 7.78
CA HIS A 13 -1.57 -5.99 7.07
C HIS A 13 -1.65 -6.23 5.55
N PRO A 14 -1.44 -5.20 4.70
CA PRO A 14 -1.42 -5.34 3.26
C PRO A 14 -0.15 -6.03 2.76
N ALA A 15 -0.32 -7.04 1.92
CA ALA A 15 0.76 -7.75 1.25
C ALA A 15 0.54 -7.81 -0.26
N SER A 16 1.55 -7.49 -1.06
CA SER A 16 1.52 -7.74 -2.50
C SER A 16 1.92 -9.19 -2.80
N VAL A 17 1.38 -9.76 -3.87
CA VAL A 17 1.65 -11.13 -4.32
C VAL A 17 2.03 -11.10 -5.79
N ILE A 18 3.10 -11.81 -6.14
CA ILE A 18 3.54 -12.01 -7.53
C ILE A 18 3.84 -13.50 -7.76
N TYR A 19 3.66 -13.98 -8.99
CA TYR A 19 4.11 -15.31 -9.38
C TYR A 19 5.54 -15.22 -9.92
N GLU A 20 6.46 -16.00 -9.36
CA GLU A 20 7.86 -16.10 -9.77
C GLU A 20 8.06 -17.39 -10.58
N ALA A 21 8.23 -17.24 -11.90
CA ALA A 21 8.33 -18.38 -12.82
C ALA A 21 9.56 -19.28 -12.56
N GLU A 22 10.67 -18.70 -12.09
CA GLU A 22 11.91 -19.43 -11.81
C GLU A 22 11.73 -20.48 -10.71
N ILE A 23 10.96 -20.14 -9.67
CA ILE A 23 10.67 -21.02 -8.53
C ILE A 23 9.28 -21.68 -8.63
N LYS A 24 8.52 -21.37 -9.68
CA LYS A 24 7.14 -21.84 -9.92
C LYS A 24 6.21 -21.66 -8.71
N ALA A 25 6.38 -20.54 -8.01
CA ALA A 25 5.67 -20.26 -6.77
C ALA A 25 5.23 -18.80 -6.73
N PHE A 26 4.33 -18.50 -5.81
CA PHE A 26 3.94 -17.14 -5.48
C PHE A 26 4.84 -16.60 -4.37
N ARG A 27 5.39 -15.40 -4.56
CA ARG A 27 6.04 -14.62 -3.50
C ARG A 27 5.11 -13.52 -3.04
N GLY A 28 4.86 -13.48 -1.74
CA GLY A 28 4.19 -12.39 -1.07
C GLY A 28 5.17 -11.49 -0.32
N LYS A 29 4.84 -10.20 -0.20
CA LYS A 29 5.64 -9.23 0.55
C LYS A 29 4.73 -8.27 1.31
N PHE A 30 4.94 -8.11 2.62
CA PHE A 30 4.24 -7.09 3.40
C PHE A 30 4.69 -5.68 3.01
N LEU A 31 3.73 -4.77 2.89
CA LEU A 31 3.96 -3.42 2.34
C LEU A 31 4.20 -2.37 3.44
N ASP A 32 3.71 -2.63 4.64
CA ASP A 32 3.67 -1.72 5.78
C ASP A 32 4.67 -2.06 6.89
N VAL A 33 5.46 -3.12 6.76
CA VAL A 33 6.59 -3.41 7.65
C VAL A 33 7.74 -2.42 7.47
N SER A 34 8.46 -2.09 8.54
CA SER A 34 9.59 -1.13 8.54
C SER A 34 10.83 -1.69 7.84
N GLY A 35 10.96 -3.02 7.77
CA GLY A 35 12.05 -3.74 7.12
C GLY A 35 11.58 -4.60 5.95
N TYR A 36 12.00 -5.87 5.96
CA TYR A 36 11.72 -6.84 4.90
C TYR A 36 11.09 -8.09 5.50
N CYS A 37 9.86 -8.39 5.08
CA CYS A 37 9.12 -9.59 5.45
C CYS A 37 8.42 -10.11 4.18
N ASP A 38 8.97 -11.19 3.61
CA ASP A 38 8.42 -11.91 2.47
C ASP A 38 8.09 -13.36 2.84
N PHE A 39 7.27 -13.98 2.02
CA PHE A 39 6.79 -15.34 2.21
C PHE A 39 6.56 -15.97 0.83
N VAL A 40 6.74 -17.28 0.72
CA VAL A 40 6.67 -17.99 -0.57
C VAL A 40 5.82 -19.24 -0.43
N SER A 41 4.94 -19.49 -1.40
CA SER A 41 4.20 -20.75 -1.48
C SER A 41 3.75 -21.06 -2.89
N ASP A 42 3.57 -22.33 -3.21
CA ASP A 42 3.03 -22.82 -4.49
C ASP A 42 1.49 -22.81 -4.55
N SER A 43 0.82 -22.46 -3.45
CA SER A 43 -0.64 -22.45 -3.34
C SER A 43 -1.14 -21.24 -2.56
N ILE A 44 -2.39 -20.84 -2.80
CA ILE A 44 -3.01 -19.68 -2.11
C ILE A 44 -3.14 -19.95 -0.60
N GLU A 45 -3.51 -21.17 -0.21
CA GLU A 45 -3.64 -21.52 1.21
C GLU A 45 -2.29 -21.60 1.91
N GLY A 46 -1.28 -22.16 1.24
CA GLY A 46 0.09 -22.10 1.75
C GLY A 46 0.59 -20.65 1.87
N LEU A 47 0.26 -19.79 0.91
CA LEU A 47 0.65 -18.38 0.95
C LEU A 47 0.14 -17.67 2.21
N LYS A 48 -1.13 -17.88 2.57
CA LYS A 48 -1.71 -17.33 3.82
C LYS A 48 -1.04 -17.90 5.07
N LYS A 49 -0.70 -19.18 5.05
CA LYS A 49 -0.04 -19.84 6.19
C LYS A 49 1.37 -19.28 6.38
N GLU A 50 2.18 -19.29 5.33
CA GLU A 50 3.56 -18.79 5.37
C GLU A 50 3.59 -17.31 5.71
N ALA A 51 2.65 -16.50 5.18
CA ALA A 51 2.55 -15.09 5.55
C ALA A 51 2.38 -14.85 7.05
N ARG A 52 1.52 -15.64 7.73
CA ARG A 52 1.32 -15.50 9.18
C ARG A 52 2.56 -15.89 9.97
N ILE A 53 3.25 -16.94 9.53
CA ILE A 53 4.49 -17.41 10.16
C ILE A 53 5.57 -16.34 10.01
N SER A 54 5.85 -15.92 8.78
CA SER A 54 6.88 -14.91 8.49
C SER A 54 6.59 -13.57 9.17
N LEU A 55 5.32 -13.16 9.26
CA LEU A 55 4.94 -11.95 9.97
C LEU A 55 5.18 -12.07 11.49
N ALA A 56 4.81 -13.20 12.09
CA ALA A 56 5.01 -13.43 13.52
C ALA A 56 6.50 -13.42 13.89
N GLU A 57 7.32 -14.16 13.14
CA GLU A 57 8.77 -14.20 13.34
C GLU A 57 9.42 -12.82 13.15
N TYR A 58 8.96 -12.07 12.15
CA TYR A 58 9.45 -10.72 11.90
C TYR A 58 9.10 -9.76 13.05
N ILE A 59 7.88 -9.82 13.58
CA ILE A 59 7.46 -9.01 14.72
C ILE A 59 8.27 -9.36 15.97
N GLU A 60 8.46 -10.65 16.25
CA GLU A 60 9.23 -11.14 17.38
C GLU A 60 10.68 -10.64 17.32
N GLY A 61 11.36 -10.82 16.18
CA GLY A 61 12.72 -10.30 16.00
C GLY A 61 12.82 -8.78 16.13
N CYS A 62 11.82 -8.03 15.65
CA CYS A 62 11.78 -6.58 15.86
C CYS A 62 11.63 -6.22 17.34
N GLN A 63 10.82 -6.96 18.10
CA GLN A 63 10.64 -6.73 19.54
C GLN A 63 11.91 -7.01 20.34
N GLU A 64 12.65 -8.08 20.01
CA GLU A 64 13.93 -8.42 20.64
C GLU A 64 14.98 -7.31 20.45
N GLU A 65 14.99 -6.69 19.26
CA GLU A 65 15.92 -5.60 18.92
C GLU A 65 15.41 -4.20 19.34
N GLY A 66 14.21 -4.11 19.94
CA GLY A 66 13.59 -2.84 20.33
C GLY A 66 13.20 -1.93 19.14
N ILE A 67 12.94 -2.53 17.98
CA ILE A 67 12.56 -1.85 16.73
C ILE A 67 11.03 -1.91 16.55
N ASN A 68 10.42 -0.83 16.04
CA ASN A 68 9.02 -0.87 15.63
C ASN A 68 8.88 -1.71 14.33
N PRO A 69 8.15 -2.85 14.35
CA PRO A 69 8.03 -3.72 13.18
C PRO A 69 7.28 -3.07 12.01
N PHE A 70 6.42 -2.10 12.28
CA PHE A 70 5.64 -1.44 11.24
C PHE A 70 6.18 -0.06 10.95
N LYS A 71 6.09 0.35 9.69
CA LYS A 71 6.32 1.74 9.31
C LYS A 71 5.36 2.58 10.13
N GLU A 72 5.92 3.56 10.84
CA GLU A 72 5.09 4.60 11.42
C GLU A 72 4.22 5.17 10.29
N GLN A 73 2.91 5.11 10.50
CA GLN A 73 2.00 5.85 9.67
C GLN A 73 2.26 7.32 9.98
N GLU A 74 3.22 7.93 9.27
CA GLU A 74 3.22 9.38 9.16
C GLU A 74 1.81 9.77 8.73
N THR A 75 1.12 10.48 9.59
CA THR A 75 -0.27 10.88 9.40
C THR A 75 -0.43 11.75 8.15
N VAL A 76 0.67 12.33 7.67
CA VAL A 76 0.74 13.14 6.46
C VAL A 76 1.98 12.76 5.65
N LYS A 77 1.78 12.30 4.41
CA LYS A 77 2.84 12.10 3.41
C LYS A 77 2.84 13.26 2.42
N SER A 78 4.02 13.68 1.97
CA SER A 78 4.18 14.70 0.92
C SER A 78 4.76 14.10 -0.35
N PHE A 79 4.21 14.47 -1.51
CA PHE A 79 4.81 14.18 -2.82
C PHE A 79 4.66 15.37 -3.77
N THR A 80 5.56 15.48 -4.73
CA THR A 80 5.51 16.53 -5.77
C THR A 80 4.79 16.01 -7.00
N LEU A 81 3.66 16.60 -7.36
CA LEU A 81 2.91 16.28 -8.57
C LEU A 81 3.33 17.20 -9.72
N ARG A 82 3.81 16.64 -10.83
CA ARG A 82 3.98 17.36 -12.11
C ARG A 82 2.80 17.04 -13.02
N TYR A 83 2.10 18.05 -13.52
CA TYR A 83 0.96 17.89 -14.41
C TYR A 83 0.99 18.86 -15.59
N PRO A 84 0.33 18.52 -16.72
CA PRO A 84 0.28 19.41 -17.89
C PRO A 84 -0.37 20.75 -17.57
N SER A 85 0.25 21.85 -18.02
CA SER A 85 -0.22 23.23 -17.78
C SER A 85 -1.67 23.48 -18.24
N ARG A 86 -2.16 22.73 -19.24
CA ARG A 86 -3.56 22.79 -19.69
C ARG A 86 -4.59 22.52 -18.59
N LEU A 87 -4.22 21.82 -17.52
CA LEU A 87 -5.13 21.53 -16.40
C LEU A 87 -5.27 22.68 -15.42
N GLU A 88 -4.37 23.67 -15.45
CA GLU A 88 -4.30 24.75 -14.47
C GLU A 88 -5.60 25.55 -14.38
N ALA A 89 -6.15 25.97 -15.53
CA ALA A 89 -7.38 26.74 -15.59
C ALA A 89 -8.58 25.97 -15.03
N TYR A 90 -8.70 24.68 -15.37
CA TYR A 90 -9.77 23.81 -14.89
C TYR A 90 -9.64 23.53 -13.39
N LEU A 91 -8.42 23.25 -12.90
CA LEU A 91 -8.17 23.06 -11.47
C LEU A 91 -8.55 24.31 -10.68
N ASN A 92 -8.11 25.49 -11.13
CA ASN A 92 -8.44 26.74 -10.45
C ASN A 92 -9.96 26.96 -10.38
N ALA A 93 -10.68 26.82 -11.50
CA ALA A 93 -12.13 26.99 -11.55
C ALA A 93 -12.87 26.07 -10.56
N VAL A 94 -12.56 24.77 -10.59
CA VAL A 94 -13.20 23.76 -9.73
C VAL A 94 -12.84 23.99 -8.26
N THR A 95 -11.59 24.28 -7.93
CA THR A 95 -11.17 24.55 -6.54
C THR A 95 -11.83 25.81 -5.96
N THR A 96 -12.03 26.85 -6.78
CA THR A 96 -12.76 28.05 -6.38
C THR A 96 -14.24 27.77 -6.15
N GLU A 97 -14.89 27.03 -7.06
CA GLU A 97 -16.30 26.65 -6.93
C GLU A 97 -16.57 25.84 -5.65
N HIS A 98 -15.70 24.88 -5.35
CA HIS A 98 -15.82 24.02 -4.17
C HIS A 98 -15.23 24.63 -2.88
N ASN A 99 -14.61 25.81 -2.94
CA ASN A 99 -13.91 26.46 -1.83
C ASN A 99 -12.89 25.55 -1.12
N VAL A 100 -12.07 24.83 -1.92
CA VAL A 100 -11.03 23.91 -1.43
C VAL A 100 -9.67 24.24 -2.05
N SER A 101 -8.57 23.82 -1.43
CA SER A 101 -7.25 23.93 -2.05
C SER A 101 -7.07 22.86 -3.15
N LYS A 102 -6.11 23.07 -4.07
CA LYS A 102 -5.72 22.05 -5.06
C LYS A 102 -5.32 20.73 -4.40
N ASN A 103 -4.57 20.80 -3.30
CA ASN A 103 -4.17 19.61 -2.54
C ASN A 103 -5.40 18.89 -1.99
N GLN A 104 -6.33 19.61 -1.36
CA GLN A 104 -7.55 19.03 -0.81
C GLN A 104 -8.41 18.38 -1.91
N TYR A 105 -8.54 19.02 -3.06
CA TYR A 105 -9.26 18.47 -4.21
C TYR A 105 -8.60 17.19 -4.74
N ILE A 106 -7.26 17.14 -4.83
CA ILE A 106 -6.53 15.93 -5.22
C ILE A 106 -6.73 14.81 -4.20
N VAL A 107 -6.69 15.12 -2.90
CA VAL A 107 -6.95 14.13 -1.83
C VAL A 107 -8.36 13.57 -1.95
N GLN A 108 -9.39 14.41 -2.13
CA GLN A 108 -10.77 13.96 -2.32
C GLN A 108 -10.95 13.08 -3.55
N LEU A 109 -10.27 13.41 -4.65
CA LEU A 109 -10.26 12.55 -5.85
C LEU A 109 -9.65 11.19 -5.54
N LEU A 110 -8.52 11.14 -4.83
CA LEU A 110 -7.87 9.89 -4.45
C LEU A 110 -8.76 9.05 -3.53
N GLU A 111 -9.35 9.66 -2.49
CA GLU A 111 -10.29 9.00 -1.57
C GLU A 111 -11.47 8.39 -2.32
N ARG A 112 -12.07 9.15 -3.24
CA ARG A 112 -13.18 8.68 -4.09
C ARG A 112 -12.79 7.50 -4.96
N GLU A 113 -11.67 7.58 -5.67
CA GLU A 113 -11.23 6.51 -6.58
C GLU A 113 -10.79 5.25 -5.82
N LEU A 114 -10.24 5.42 -4.62
CA LEU A 114 -9.80 4.31 -3.76
C LEU A 114 -10.92 3.75 -2.86
N ASN A 115 -12.11 4.36 -2.87
CA ASN A 115 -13.23 4.06 -1.97
C ASN A 115 -12.84 4.14 -0.47
N ILE A 116 -11.99 5.10 -0.12
CA ILE A 116 -11.59 5.40 1.26
C ILE A 116 -12.53 6.53 1.74
N LYS A 117 -13.13 6.37 2.93
CA LYS A 117 -13.99 7.38 3.56
C LYS A 117 -13.20 8.29 4.48
#